data_AF-A0A376KYW0-F1
#
_entry.id   AF-A0A376KYW0-F1
#
_cell.length_a   1.000
_cell.length_b   1.000
_cell.length_c   1.000
_cell.angle_alpha   90.00
_cell.angle_beta   90.00
_cell.angle_gamma   90.00
#
_symmetry.space_group_name_H-M   'P 1'
#
loop_
_entity.id
_entity.type
_entity.pdbx_description
1 polymer ?
#
loop_
_entity_poly.entity_id
_entity_poly.type
_entity_poly.pdbx_seq_one_letter_code
_entity_poly.pdbx_strand_id
1 'polypeptide(L)'
;MLVADVPIEESAPFRQAALRHNVAPIFICPPNADDDLLRQIASYGRGYTYLLSRAGVTGAENRAALPLNHLVAKLKEYNAAPPLQGFWYFRPGSGKSSD
;
A
#
# COMPACT_ATOMS: atom_id res chain seq x y z
N MET A 1 -12.34 -2.33 0.37
CA MET A 1 -12.55 -0.88 0.20
C MET A 1 -11.27 -0.16 0.54
N LEU A 2 -10.71 0.56 -0.42
CA LEU A 2 -9.60 1.50 -0.22
C LEU A 2 -10.19 2.90 -0.39
N VAL A 3 -9.92 3.81 0.55
CA VAL A 3 -10.29 5.22 0.44
C VAL A 3 -9.00 6.02 0.46
N ALA A 4 -8.60 6.57 -0.69
CA ALA A 4 -7.25 7.09 -0.89
C ALA A 4 -6.93 8.29 0.00
N ASP A 5 -7.91 9.16 0.24
CA ASP A 5 -7.73 10.42 0.94
C ASP A 5 -8.07 10.34 2.44
N VAL A 6 -8.32 9.14 2.97
CA VAL A 6 -8.64 8.95 4.40
C VAL A 6 -7.42 8.34 5.10
N PRO A 7 -6.72 9.11 5.94
CA PRO A 7 -5.61 8.57 6.73
C PRO A 7 -6.13 7.61 7.82
N ILE A 8 -5.23 6.82 8.39
CA ILE A 8 -5.61 5.74 9.32
C ILE A 8 -6.24 6.27 10.61
N GLU A 9 -5.83 7.47 11.04
CA GLU A 9 -6.33 8.22 12.19
C GLU A 9 -7.81 8.58 12.01
N GLU A 10 -8.22 8.94 10.79
CA GLU A 10 -9.59 9.32 10.44
C GLU A 10 -10.45 8.13 9.96
N SER A 11 -9.84 6.95 9.82
CA SER A 11 -10.49 5.79 9.19
C SER A 11 -11.57 5.10 10.03
N ALA A 12 -11.76 5.48 11.30
CA ALA A 12 -12.65 4.79 12.24
C ALA A 12 -14.10 4.60 11.72
N PRO A 13 -14.83 5.65 11.29
CA PRO A 13 -16.18 5.48 10.74
C PRO A 13 -16.19 4.60 9.49
N PHE A 14 -15.19 4.73 8.62
CA PHE A 14 -15.08 3.97 7.37
C PHE A 14 -14.83 2.49 7.60
N ARG A 15 -13.85 2.14 8.44
CA ARG A 15 -13.52 0.73 8.73
C ARG A 15 -14.65 0.04 9.47
N GLN A 16 -15.31 0.73 10.40
CA GLN A 16 -16.46 0.15 11.10
C GLN A 16 -17.62 -0.10 10.15
N ALA A 17 -17.94 0.83 9.26
CA ALA A 17 -18.97 0.63 8.23
C ALA A 17 -18.60 -0.53 7.29
N ALA A 18 -17.36 -0.58 6.81
CA ALA A 18 -16.89 -1.65 5.93
C ALA A 18 -17.08 -3.02 6.59
N LEU A 19 -16.62 -3.19 7.84
CA LEU A 19 -16.76 -4.45 8.58
C LEU A 19 -18.22 -4.86 8.81
N ARG A 20 -19.12 -3.91 9.13
CA ARG A 20 -20.56 -4.21 9.26
C ARG A 20 -21.19 -4.76 7.99
N HIS A 21 -20.65 -4.40 6.82
CA HIS A 21 -21.11 -4.86 5.52
C HIS A 21 -20.24 -5.98 4.93
N ASN A 22 -19.41 -6.64 5.74
CA ASN A 22 -18.48 -7.69 5.30
C ASN A 22 -17.51 -7.24 4.20
N VAL A 23 -17.19 -5.95 4.15
CA VAL A 23 -16.21 -5.36 3.22
C VAL A 23 -14.89 -5.18 3.96
N ALA A 24 -13.81 -5.72 3.38
CA ALA A 24 -12.47 -5.57 3.95
C ALA A 24 -11.97 -4.11 3.83
N PRO A 25 -11.62 -3.42 4.94
CA PRO A 25 -10.91 -2.15 4.88
C PRO A 25 -9.45 -2.38 4.44
N ILE A 26 -9.05 -1.72 3.35
CA ILE A 26 -7.70 -1.77 2.77
C ILE A 26 -6.98 -0.48 3.15
N PHE A 27 -5.76 -0.60 3.67
CA PHE A 27 -4.90 0.55 3.97
C PHE A 27 -3.70 0.60 3.04
N ILE A 28 -3.24 1.83 2.82
CA ILE A 28 -2.02 2.14 2.08
C ILE A 28 -0.86 2.17 3.07
N CYS A 29 0.20 1.43 2.76
CA CYS A 29 1.47 1.49 3.47
C CYS A 29 2.47 2.29 2.64
N PRO A 30 2.84 3.50 3.08
CA PRO A 30 3.89 4.27 2.41
C PRO A 30 5.28 3.62 2.61
N PRO A 31 6.25 3.90 1.73
CA PRO A 31 7.58 3.29 1.82
C PRO A 31 8.40 3.78 3.03
N ASN A 32 7.99 4.89 3.64
CA ASN A 32 8.58 5.50 4.84
C ASN A 32 7.68 5.33 6.08
N ALA A 33 6.78 4.34 6.10
CA ALA A 33 5.96 4.03 7.26
C ALA A 33 6.82 3.72 8.49
N ASP A 34 6.47 4.31 9.63
CA ASP A 34 7.08 4.00 10.92
C ASP A 34 6.44 2.75 11.56
N ASP A 35 7.01 2.31 12.69
CA ASP A 35 6.56 1.09 13.37
C ASP A 35 5.11 1.20 13.87
N ASP A 36 4.71 2.39 14.35
CA ASP A 36 3.37 2.64 14.86
C ASP A 36 2.32 2.54 13.75
N LEU A 37 2.58 3.16 12.59
CA LEU A 37 1.72 3.04 11.42
C LEU A 37 1.61 1.58 10.95
N LEU A 38 2.72 0.84 10.93
CA LEU A 38 2.72 -0.57 10.54
C LEU A 38 1.85 -1.43 11.48
N ARG A 39 1.90 -1.17 12.80
CA ARG A 39 1.04 -1.85 13.79
C ARG A 39 -0.43 -1.50 13.61
N GLN A 40 -0.73 -0.24 13.30
CA GLN A 40 -2.10 0.19 13.04
C GLN A 40 -2.66 -0.45 11.76
N ILE A 41 -1.87 -0.47 10.67
CA ILE A 41 -2.23 -1.14 9.41
C ILE A 41 -2.51 -2.62 9.67
N ALA A 42 -1.63 -3.30 10.42
CA ALA A 42 -1.82 -4.70 10.78
C ALA A 42 -3.10 -4.93 11.60
N SER A 43 -3.38 -4.04 12.55
CA SER A 43 -4.54 -4.15 13.44
C SER A 43 -5.87 -3.94 12.70
N TYR A 44 -5.93 -2.93 11.83
CA TYR A 44 -7.18 -2.47 11.22
C TYR A 44 -7.41 -2.98 9.80
N GLY A 45 -6.36 -3.28 9.03
CA GLY A 45 -6.45 -3.73 7.65
C GLY A 45 -6.92 -5.17 7.50
N ARG A 46 -7.71 -5.47 6.48
CA ARG A 46 -8.15 -6.82 6.11
C ARG A 46 -8.03 -7.02 4.60
N GLY A 47 -8.06 -8.27 4.14
CA GLY A 47 -7.94 -8.57 2.71
C GLY A 47 -6.50 -8.45 2.22
N TYR A 48 -5.99 -7.23 2.03
CA TYR A 48 -4.60 -6.96 1.67
C TYR A 48 -4.12 -5.60 2.19
N THR A 49 -2.80 -5.45 2.29
CA THR A 49 -2.13 -4.17 2.57
C THR A 49 -1.57 -3.61 1.27
N TYR A 50 -1.90 -2.38 0.87
CA TYR A 50 -1.43 -1.80 -0.38
C TYR A 50 -0.08 -1.09 -0.20
N LEU A 51 1.01 -1.70 -0.66
CA LEU A 51 2.35 -1.12 -0.55
C LEU A 51 2.61 -0.10 -1.67
N LEU A 52 2.99 1.12 -1.30
CA LEU A 52 3.50 2.10 -2.25
C LEU A 52 5.00 1.93 -2.46
N SER A 53 5.40 1.92 -3.73
CA SER A 53 6.82 1.89 -4.12
C SER A 53 7.51 3.25 -4.06
N ARG A 54 6.74 4.35 -3.97
CA ARG A 54 7.20 5.73 -4.00
C ARG A 54 6.37 6.61 -3.09
N ALA A 55 7.00 7.64 -2.50
CA ALA A 55 6.35 8.56 -1.58
C ALA A 55 5.60 9.73 -2.26
N GLY A 56 5.53 9.80 -3.60
CA GLY A 56 4.95 10.96 -4.30
C GLY A 56 4.34 10.67 -5.67
N VAL A 57 3.39 11.55 -6.06
CA VAL A 57 2.67 11.57 -7.36
C VAL A 57 3.26 12.55 -8.38
N THR A 58 4.31 13.31 -8.01
CA THR A 58 4.94 14.29 -8.89
C THR A 58 5.96 13.59 -9.79
N GLY A 59 5.63 13.48 -11.09
CA GLY A 59 6.41 12.79 -12.12
C GLY A 59 7.85 13.27 -12.36
N ALA A 60 8.36 14.20 -11.56
CA ALA A 60 9.74 14.69 -11.61
C ALA A 60 10.69 13.95 -10.66
N GLU A 61 10.17 13.23 -9.65
CA GLU A 61 11.00 12.48 -8.72
C GLU A 61 11.17 11.03 -9.19
N ASN A 62 12.02 10.84 -10.18
CA ASN A 62 12.49 9.54 -10.63
C ASN A 62 13.51 8.95 -9.63
N ARG A 63 13.23 9.06 -8.32
CA ARG A 63 14.05 8.45 -7.27
C ARG A 63 13.71 6.95 -7.23
N ALA A 64 14.76 6.14 -7.18
CA ALA A 64 14.71 4.69 -7.19
C ALA A 64 13.67 4.15 -6.20
N ALA A 65 12.96 3.08 -6.58
CA ALA A 65 12.09 2.36 -5.66
C ALA A 65 12.89 1.97 -4.41
N LEU A 66 12.42 2.37 -3.24
CA LEU A 66 13.06 1.97 -1.99
C LEU A 66 12.86 0.46 -1.78
N PRO A 67 13.85 -0.27 -1.26
CA PRO A 67 13.70 -1.69 -0.96
C PRO A 67 12.60 -1.90 0.09
N LEU A 68 11.45 -2.42 -0.32
CA LEU A 68 10.28 -2.64 0.54
C LEU A 68 10.38 -3.91 1.41
N ASN A 69 11.48 -4.67 1.29
CA ASN A 69 11.66 -5.94 1.98
C ASN A 69 11.51 -5.81 3.50
N HIS A 70 11.98 -4.70 4.07
CA HIS A 70 11.84 -4.44 5.51
C HIS A 70 10.36 -4.27 5.92
N LEU A 71 9.57 -3.53 5.13
CA LEU A 71 8.14 -3.34 5.39
C LEU A 71 7.38 -4.65 5.26
N VAL A 72 7.67 -5.46 4.25
CA VAL A 72 7.07 -6.79 4.08
C VAL A 72 7.38 -7.68 5.28
N ALA A 73 8.62 -7.68 5.77
CA ALA A 73 9.02 -8.44 6.94
C ALA A 73 8.26 -7.99 8.21
N LYS A 74 8.17 -6.67 8.43
CA LYS A 74 7.44 -6.09 9.57
C LYS A 74 5.94 -6.34 9.52
N LEU A 75 5.31 -6.17 8.36
CA LEU A 75 3.89 -6.49 8.18
C LEU A 75 3.61 -7.96 8.44
N LYS A 76 4.52 -8.85 8.03
CA LYS A 76 4.43 -10.28 8.35
C LYS A 76 4.62 -10.55 9.84
N GLU A 77 5.56 -9.88 10.50
CA GLU A 77 5.79 -9.96 11.95
C GLU A 77 4.54 -9.54 12.76
N TYR A 78 3.81 -8.53 12.28
CA TYR A 78 2.59 -8.03 12.92
C TYR A 78 1.30 -8.73 12.47
N ASN A 79 1.41 -9.83 11.72
CA ASN A 79 0.28 -10.57 11.16
C ASN A 79 -0.70 -9.69 10.38
N ALA A 80 -0.18 -8.70 9.65
CA ALA A 80 -0.98 -7.84 8.79
C ALA A 80 -1.59 -8.62 7.62
N ALA A 81 -2.60 -8.02 6.98
CA ALA A 81 -3.12 -8.53 5.73
C ALA A 81 -1.99 -8.61 4.67
N PRO A 82 -1.97 -9.64 3.79
CA PRO A 82 -0.90 -9.85 2.83
C PRO A 82 -0.56 -8.57 2.04
N PRO A 83 0.72 -8.20 1.93
CA PRO A 83 1.11 -7.02 1.19
C PRO A 83 0.97 -7.23 -0.32
N LEU A 84 0.34 -6.29 -1.01
CA LEU A 84 0.25 -6.20 -2.45
C LEU A 84 0.91 -4.90 -2.90
N GLN A 85 1.98 -5.01 -3.70
CA GLN A 85 2.71 -3.85 -4.19
C GLN A 85 2.01 -3.24 -5.41
N GLY A 86 1.68 -1.96 -5.32
CA GLY A 86 1.18 -1.18 -6.44
C GLY A 86 2.28 -0.95 -7.48
N PHE A 87 2.22 -1.69 -8.58
CA PHE A 87 3.04 -1.43 -9.78
C PHE A 87 2.16 -0.93 -10.91
N TRP A 88 2.46 0.27 -11.41
CA TRP A 88 2.03 0.69 -12.74
C TRP A 88 2.98 0.03 -13.74
N TYR A 89 2.65 -1.16 -14.23
CA TYR A 89 3.32 -1.74 -15.40
C TYR A 89 2.98 -0.88 -16.62
N PHE A 90 3.69 0.23 -16.84
CA PHE A 90 3.81 0.81 -18.17
C PHE A 90 5.00 0.14 -18.85
N ARG A 91 4.70 -0.75 -19.80
CA ARG A 91 5.70 -1.27 -20.73
C ARG A 91 5.61 -0.41 -21.99
N PRO A 92 6.49 0.59 -22.23
CA PRO A 92 6.58 1.19 -23.54
C PRO A 92 7.05 0.09 -24.52
N GLY A 93 6.42 0.07 -25.69
CA GLY A 93 6.42 -1.06 -26.61
C GLY A 93 7.79 -1.67 -26.89
N SER A 94 7.82 -3.00 -26.92
CA SER A 94 8.87 -3.75 -27.61
C SER A 94 8.62 -3.66 -29.11
N GLY A 95 8.87 -2.50 -29.70
CA GLY A 95 9.01 -2.37 -31.15
C GLY A 95 10.35 -2.97 -31.55
N LYS A 96 10.33 -4.18 -32.10
CA LYS A 96 11.48 -4.73 -32.82
C LYS A 96 11.79 -3.79 -33.99
N SER A 97 12.96 -3.19 -34.02
CA SER A 97 13.54 -2.66 -35.25
C SER A 97 14.21 -3.84 -35.98
N SER A 98 13.49 -4.41 -36.94
CA SER A 98 14.12 -5.09 -38.07
C SER A 98 14.58 -4.01 -39.04
N ASP A 99 15.89 -3.90 -39.21
CA ASP A 99 16.59 -3.66 -40.47
C ASP A 99 18.02 -4.21 -40.32
#